data_AF-A0A9W8MR15-F1
#
_entry.id   AF-A0A9W8MR15-F1
#
_cell.length_a   1.000
_cell.length_b   1.000
_cell.length_c   1.000
_cell.angle_alpha   90.00
_cell.angle_beta   90.00
_cell.angle_gamma   90.00
#
_symmetry.space_group_name_H-M   'P 1'
#
loop_
_entity.id
_entity.type
_entity.pdbx_description
1 polymer ?
#
loop_
_entity_poly.entity_id
_entity_poly.type
_entity_poly.pdbx_seq_one_letter_code
_entity_poly.pdbx_strand_id
1 'polypeptide(L)'
;MSTQAHETETRTALDALRDSGIVIAADGAEYHRIPEFSPTDATSNPSLVYAAVSKEGSEYRVHLEEAVRRAVDELGEAKEGVVGMVEKAMDWLVCLSSSTSFYFKANTAV
;
A
#
# COMPACT_ATOMS: atom_id res chain seq x y z
N MET A 1 7.41 50.22 -8.91
CA MET A 1 8.29 49.04 -8.98
C MET A 1 7.88 48.12 -7.84
N SER A 2 7.05 47.12 -8.12
CA SER A 2 6.61 46.17 -7.09
C SER A 2 7.68 45.11 -6.89
N THR A 3 8.26 45.10 -5.70
CA THR A 3 9.17 44.05 -5.24
C THR A 3 8.36 42.78 -5.02
N GLN A 4 8.46 41.80 -5.92
CA GLN A 4 7.94 40.47 -5.63
C GLN A 4 8.87 39.78 -4.63
N ALA A 5 8.34 39.49 -3.45
CA ALA A 5 9.00 38.65 -2.47
C ALA A 5 9.11 37.25 -3.04
N HIS A 6 10.35 36.80 -3.30
CA HIS A 6 10.63 35.44 -3.72
C HIS A 6 10.48 34.55 -2.48
N GLU A 7 9.32 33.92 -2.30
CA GLU A 7 9.17 32.82 -1.35
C GLU A 7 10.22 31.76 -1.72
N THR A 8 11.13 31.51 -0.80
CA THR A 8 12.13 30.46 -0.94
C THR A 8 11.48 29.21 -0.37
N GLU A 9 10.87 28.39 -1.23
CA GLU A 9 10.42 27.07 -0.79
C GLU A 9 11.61 26.32 -0.18
N THR A 10 11.40 25.76 1.00
CA THR A 10 12.45 25.03 1.72
C THR A 10 12.69 23.70 1.01
N ARG A 11 13.66 23.70 0.09
CA ARG A 11 14.02 22.54 -0.73
C ARG A 11 14.56 21.41 0.15
N THR A 12 14.01 20.22 0.00
CA THR A 12 14.39 19.04 0.79
C THR A 12 15.42 18.17 0.05
N ALA A 13 16.03 17.22 0.77
CA ALA A 13 16.88 16.21 0.15
C ALA A 13 16.10 15.32 -0.84
N LEU A 14 14.82 15.09 -0.60
CA LEU A 14 13.95 14.32 -1.49
C LEU A 14 13.74 15.05 -2.83
N ASP A 15 13.63 16.37 -2.81
CA ASP A 15 13.50 17.18 -4.03
C ASP A 15 14.78 17.14 -4.86
N ALA A 16 15.95 17.19 -4.21
CA ALA A 16 17.23 17.03 -4.91
C ALA A 16 17.35 15.67 -5.62
N LEU A 17 16.85 14.59 -5.02
CA LEU A 17 16.84 13.27 -5.65
C LEU A 17 15.90 13.24 -6.87
N ARG A 18 14.70 13.82 -6.77
CA ARG A 18 13.76 13.95 -7.90
C ARG A 18 14.38 14.72 -9.06
N ASP A 19 15.01 15.86 -8.77
CA ASP A 19 15.62 16.72 -9.78
C ASP A 19 16.83 16.07 -10.48
N SER A 20 17.47 15.10 -9.83
CA SER A 20 18.56 14.32 -10.44
C SER A 20 18.08 13.28 -11.47
N GLY A 21 16.76 13.13 -11.63
CA GLY A 21 16.14 12.15 -12.54
C GLY A 21 15.98 10.76 -11.93
N ILE A 22 16.21 10.59 -10.63
CA ILE A 22 15.97 9.32 -9.93
C ILE A 22 14.46 9.15 -9.71
N VAL A 23 13.94 8.01 -10.15
CA VAL A 23 12.57 7.59 -9.88
C VAL A 23 12.48 7.12 -8.43
N ILE A 24 11.54 7.71 -7.68
CA ILE A 24 11.36 7.40 -6.26
C ILE A 24 10.28 6.34 -6.11
N ALA A 25 10.60 5.28 -5.37
CA ALA A 25 9.64 4.26 -4.94
C ALA A 25 9.48 4.29 -3.41
N ALA A 26 8.27 4.09 -2.92
CA ALA A 26 8.01 3.91 -1.49
C ALA A 26 8.08 2.43 -1.10
N ASP A 27 8.84 2.10 -0.07
CA ASP A 27 8.89 0.75 0.47
C ASP A 27 7.95 0.64 1.68
N GLY A 28 6.76 0.09 1.48
CA GLY A 28 5.73 0.03 2.52
C GLY A 28 4.41 -0.55 2.07
N ALA A 29 3.69 -1.18 3.02
CA ALA A 29 2.35 -1.72 2.82
C ALA A 29 1.23 -0.84 3.44
N GLU A 30 1.57 0.25 4.14
CA GLU A 30 0.61 1.23 4.69
C GLU A 30 0.22 2.24 3.61
N TYR A 31 -0.65 1.81 2.68
CA TYR A 31 -0.92 2.58 1.46
C TYR A 31 -1.53 3.97 1.70
N HIS A 32 -2.11 4.25 2.88
CA HIS A 32 -2.58 5.59 3.22
C HIS A 32 -1.44 6.59 3.43
N ARG A 33 -0.24 6.12 3.79
CA ARG A 33 0.95 6.97 3.98
C ARG A 33 1.81 7.13 2.73
N ILE A 34 1.69 6.22 1.77
CA ILE A 34 2.48 6.26 0.52
C ILE A 34 2.36 7.62 -0.20
N PRO A 35 1.18 8.25 -0.31
CA PRO A 35 1.04 9.54 -1.00
C PRO A 35 1.81 10.71 -0.35
N GLU A 36 2.18 10.62 0.94
CA GLU A 36 2.91 11.68 1.67
C GLU A 36 4.21 12.10 0.96
N PHE A 37 4.84 11.14 0.26
CA PHE A 37 6.10 11.36 -0.44
C PHE A 37 5.95 11.40 -1.96
N SER A 38 4.72 11.36 -2.48
CA SER A 38 4.42 11.35 -3.92
C SER A 38 5.37 10.46 -4.74
N PRO A 39 5.56 9.17 -4.36
CA PRO A 39 6.43 8.27 -5.09
C PRO A 39 5.81 7.89 -6.44
N THR A 40 6.65 7.46 -7.37
CA THR A 40 6.19 6.92 -8.66
C THR A 40 5.68 5.50 -8.49
N ASP A 41 6.41 4.68 -7.73
CA ASP A 41 6.11 3.27 -7.49
C ASP A 41 6.04 2.97 -5.99
N ALA A 42 5.50 1.80 -5.64
CA ALA A 42 5.56 1.28 -4.28
C ALA A 42 5.90 -0.21 -4.27
N THR A 43 6.70 -0.62 -3.29
CA THR A 43 7.08 -2.01 -3.09
C THR A 43 6.50 -2.53 -1.78
N SER A 44 5.99 -3.75 -1.82
CA SER A 44 5.60 -4.50 -0.63
C SER A 44 6.42 -5.79 -0.53
N ASN A 45 6.42 -6.39 0.65
CA ASN A 45 6.95 -7.73 0.89
C ASN A 45 6.20 -8.35 2.09
N PRO A 46 6.33 -9.66 2.34
CA PRO A 46 5.60 -10.32 3.42
C PRO A 46 5.79 -9.67 4.80
N SER A 47 7.01 -9.22 5.11
CA SER A 47 7.33 -8.57 6.39
C SER A 47 6.61 -7.23 6.54
N LEU A 48 6.52 -6.43 5.48
CA LEU A 48 5.83 -5.14 5.48
C LEU A 48 4.31 -5.32 5.58
N VAL A 49 3.76 -6.28 4.84
CA VAL A 49 2.32 -6.62 4.91
C VAL A 49 1.97 -7.09 6.32
N TYR A 50 2.78 -7.99 6.90
CA TYR A 50 2.62 -8.44 8.27
C TYR A 50 2.66 -7.26 9.25
N ALA A 51 3.62 -6.35 9.13
CA ALA A 51 3.72 -5.19 10.01
C ALA A 51 2.51 -4.25 9.90
N ALA A 52 1.95 -4.08 8.71
CA ALA A 52 0.77 -3.25 8.49
C ALA A 52 -0.47 -3.84 9.16
N VAL A 53 -0.74 -5.14 8.99
CA VAL A 53 -1.97 -5.77 9.51
C VAL A 53 -1.91 -6.16 11.00
N SER A 54 -0.70 -6.37 11.55
CA SER A 54 -0.52 -6.87 12.92
C SER A 54 -0.60 -5.79 14.00
N LYS A 55 -0.59 -4.51 13.62
CA LYS A 55 -0.74 -3.40 14.59
C LYS A 55 -2.13 -3.43 15.22
N GLU A 56 -2.20 -3.27 16.53
CA GLU A 56 -3.48 -3.15 17.23
C GLU A 56 -4.23 -1.91 16.71
N GLY A 57 -5.52 -2.08 16.42
CA GLY A 57 -6.34 -1.02 15.81
C GLY A 57 -5.98 -0.69 14.36
N SER A 58 -5.17 -1.52 13.68
CA SER A 58 -4.80 -1.31 12.28
C SER A 58 -6.03 -1.27 11.36
N GLU A 59 -6.14 -0.19 10.59
CA GLU A 59 -7.10 -0.03 9.49
C GLU A 59 -6.84 -1.01 8.34
N TYR A 60 -5.66 -1.64 8.27
CA TYR A 60 -5.31 -2.61 7.24
C TYR A 60 -5.79 -4.03 7.57
N ARG A 61 -6.29 -4.26 8.80
CA ARG A 61 -6.76 -5.57 9.26
C ARG A 61 -7.97 -6.10 8.47
N VAL A 62 -8.76 -5.19 7.89
CA VAL A 62 -9.85 -5.54 6.95
C VAL A 62 -9.35 -6.37 5.76
N HIS A 63 -8.15 -6.09 5.25
CA HIS A 63 -7.59 -6.85 4.13
C HIS A 63 -7.23 -8.28 4.53
N LEU A 64 -6.80 -8.49 5.77
CA LEU A 64 -6.57 -9.83 6.32
C LEU A 64 -7.88 -10.61 6.46
N GLU A 65 -8.92 -9.99 7.00
CA GLU A 65 -10.24 -10.60 7.15
C GLU A 65 -10.85 -10.95 5.78
N GLU A 66 -10.77 -10.04 4.81
CA GLU A 66 -11.23 -10.27 3.44
C GLU A 66 -10.45 -11.38 2.73
N ALA A 67 -9.13 -11.44 2.94
CA ALA A 67 -8.29 -12.50 2.37
C ALA A 67 -8.67 -13.89 2.90
N VAL A 68 -8.89 -14.00 4.20
CA VAL A 68 -9.36 -15.25 4.84
C VAL A 68 -10.75 -15.60 4.32
N ARG A 69 -11.67 -14.63 4.24
CA ARG A 69 -13.03 -14.86 3.71
C ARG A 69 -12.99 -15.40 2.28
N ARG A 70 -12.20 -14.79 1.38
CA ARG A 70 -12.07 -15.26 -0.01
C ARG A 70 -11.48 -16.66 -0.10
N ALA A 71 -10.47 -16.97 0.71
CA ALA A 71 -9.89 -18.30 0.73
C ALA A 71 -10.91 -19.36 1.17
N VAL A 72 -11.71 -19.06 2.19
CA VAL A 72 -12.80 -19.94 2.66
C VAL A 72 -13.91 -20.06 1.62
N ASP A 73 -14.30 -18.98 0.95
CA ASP A 73 -15.35 -19.01 -0.07
C ASP A 73 -14.91 -19.77 -1.33
N GLU A 74 -13.64 -19.65 -1.73
CA GLU A 74 -13.10 -20.32 -2.93
C GLU A 74 -12.79 -21.80 -2.70
N LEU A 75 -12.26 -22.15 -1.53
CA LEU A 75 -11.82 -23.51 -1.24
C LEU A 75 -12.86 -24.29 -0.42
N GLY A 76 -13.79 -23.66 0.29
CA GLY A 76 -14.79 -24.34 1.11
C GLY A 76 -14.19 -25.41 2.04
N GLU A 77 -14.93 -26.50 2.28
CA GLU A 77 -14.41 -27.72 2.91
C GLU A 77 -13.64 -28.62 1.91
N ALA A 78 -12.84 -28.06 1.00
CA ALA A 78 -12.10 -28.85 0.02
C ALA A 78 -11.01 -29.72 0.65
N LYS A 79 -10.58 -30.73 -0.13
CA LYS A 79 -9.54 -31.73 0.18
C LYS A 79 -8.22 -31.17 0.70
N GLU A 80 -7.87 -29.93 0.37
CA GLU A 80 -6.60 -29.31 0.78
C GLU A 80 -6.58 -28.90 2.26
N GLY A 81 -7.74 -28.90 2.92
CA GLY A 81 -7.86 -28.62 4.35
C GLY A 81 -7.36 -27.22 4.72
N VAL A 82 -7.03 -27.04 6.00
CA VAL A 82 -6.65 -25.74 6.55
C VAL A 82 -5.37 -25.18 5.91
N VAL A 83 -4.44 -26.04 5.48
CA VAL A 83 -3.17 -25.59 4.89
C VAL A 83 -3.41 -24.88 3.56
N GLY A 84 -4.19 -25.46 2.64
CA GLY A 84 -4.52 -24.81 1.38
C GLY A 84 -5.30 -23.51 1.57
N MET A 85 -6.18 -23.45 2.58
CA MET A 85 -6.87 -22.20 2.94
C MET A 85 -5.91 -21.10 3.40
N VAL A 86 -4.91 -21.45 4.23
CA VAL A 86 -3.91 -20.49 4.70
C VAL A 86 -3.04 -19.98 3.56
N GLU A 87 -2.55 -20.87 2.69
CA GLU A 87 -1.75 -20.49 1.51
C GLU A 87 -2.55 -19.54 0.60
N LYS A 88 -3.81 -19.88 0.32
CA LYS A 88 -4.69 -19.06 -0.51
C LYS A 88 -5.02 -17.72 0.12
N ALA A 89 -5.20 -17.68 1.45
CA ALA A 89 -5.41 -16.43 2.17
C ALA A 89 -4.17 -15.54 2.10
N MET A 90 -2.96 -16.11 2.16
CA MET A 90 -1.72 -15.33 2.00
C MET A 90 -1.61 -14.72 0.60
N ASP A 91 -1.94 -15.48 -0.45
CA ASP A 91 -1.98 -14.96 -1.82
C ASP A 91 -2.95 -13.78 -1.97
N TRP A 92 -4.17 -13.93 -1.44
CA TRP A 92 -5.16 -12.86 -1.46
C TRP A 92 -4.72 -11.65 -0.66
N LEU A 93 -4.09 -11.85 0.50
CA LEU A 93 -3.63 -10.76 1.35
C LEU A 93 -2.60 -9.88 0.64
N VAL A 94 -1.62 -10.48 -0.02
CA VAL A 94 -0.62 -9.73 -0.80
C VAL A 94 -1.31 -8.95 -1.91
N CYS A 95 -2.18 -9.60 -2.69
CA CYS A 95 -2.93 -8.94 -3.76
C CYS A 95 -3.78 -7.76 -3.26
N LEU A 96 -4.53 -7.92 -2.18
CA LEU A 96 -5.39 -6.87 -1.62
C LEU A 96 -4.57 -5.69 -1.09
N SER A 97 -3.43 -5.96 -0.44
CA SER A 97 -2.53 -4.92 0.07
C SER A 97 -1.87 -4.09 -1.04
N SER A 98 -1.67 -4.67 -2.22
CA SER A 98 -1.09 -4.01 -3.39
C SER A 98 -2.12 -3.38 -4.32
N SER A 99 -3.35 -3.90 -4.35
CA SER A 99 -4.40 -3.46 -5.27
C SER A 99 -5.16 -2.21 -4.80
N THR A 100 -4.95 -1.75 -3.57
CA THR A 100 -5.56 -0.50 -3.08
C THR A 100 -5.04 0.76 -3.79
N SER A 101 -3.98 0.67 -4.59
CA SER A 101 -3.63 1.72 -5.56
C SER A 101 -4.72 1.89 -6.65
N PHE A 102 -5.48 0.84 -6.99
CA PHE A 102 -6.57 0.90 -7.96
C PHE A 102 -7.86 1.53 -7.40
N TYR A 103 -8.11 1.44 -6.08
CA TYR A 103 -9.29 2.02 -5.45
C TYR A 103 -9.20 3.54 -5.26
N PHE A 104 -7.99 4.11 -5.23
CA PHE A 104 -7.81 5.57 -5.08
C PHE A 104 -8.15 6.35 -6.36
N LYS A 105 -7.93 5.76 -7.55
CA LYS A 105 -8.37 6.37 -8.82
C LYS A 105 -9.88 6.36 -9.04
N ALA A 106 -10.63 5.53 -8.31
CA ALA A 106 -12.08 5.44 -8.46
C ALA A 106 -12.86 6.49 -7.63
N ASN A 107 -12.21 7.23 -6.72
CA ASN A 107 -12.91 8.11 -5.78
C ASN A 107 -12.48 9.59 -5.82
N THR A 108 -11.75 10.00 -6.86
CA THR A 108 -11.42 11.41 -7.17
C THR A 108 -12.00 11.86 -8.51
N ALA A 109 -13.20 11.38 -8.84
CA ALA A 109 -14.01 11.89 -9.94
C ALA A 109 -15.41 12.21 -9.41
N VAL A 110 -15.51 13.32 -8.66
CA VAL A 110 -16.75 14.10 -8.49
C VAL A 110 -16.36 15.57 -8.62
#